data_AF-A0A1I1UYL4-F1
#
_entry.id   AF-A0A1I1UYL4-F1
#
_cell.length_a   1.000
_cell.length_b   1.000
_cell.length_c   1.000
_cell.angle_alpha   90.00
_cell.angle_beta   90.00
_cell.angle_gamma   90.00
#
_symmetry.space_group_name_H-M   'P 1'
#
loop_
_entity.id
_entity.type
_entity.pdbx_description
1 polymer ?
#
loop_
_entity_poly.entity_id
_entity_poly.type
_entity_poly.pdbx_seq_one_letter_code
_entity_poly.pdbx_strand_id
1 'polypeptide(L)'
;MSAHQAVFPIKTMAHVFKVSASGYYAWRGRPASARATADLDLTRRIRTIHAASRKTYGAPRIHAEFKAEGVAIGKKRVARLMSAAGLVGASRRRSVTTTRRDPDNRPANDLVRRNFFVEKP
;
A
#
# COMPACT_ATOMS: atom_id res chain seq x y z
N MET A 1 3.64 3.10 20.26
CA MET A 1 3.67 2.49 21.61
C MET A 1 4.53 1.23 21.66
N SER A 2 4.24 0.16 20.91
CA SER A 2 4.98 -1.11 21.01
C SER A 2 6.50 -0.98 20.80
N ALA A 3 6.92 -0.19 19.80
CA ALA A 3 8.33 0.02 19.47
C ALA A 3 9.15 0.77 20.57
N HIS A 4 8.49 1.51 21.46
CA HIS A 4 9.14 2.35 22.47
C HIS A 4 8.75 1.97 23.91
N GLN A 5 8.12 0.81 24.11
CA GLN A 5 7.64 0.36 25.43
C GLN A 5 8.78 0.09 26.44
N ALA A 6 10.02 -0.08 25.95
CA ALA A 6 11.21 -0.23 26.78
C ALA A 6 11.75 1.11 27.33
N VAL A 7 11.39 2.22 26.68
CA VAL A 7 11.89 3.57 27.01
C VAL A 7 10.82 4.38 27.76
N PHE A 8 9.55 4.21 27.41
CA PHE A 8 8.45 4.98 27.99
C PHE A 8 7.32 4.07 28.51
N PRO A 9 6.69 4.42 29.66
CA PRO A 9 5.50 3.72 30.13
C PRO A 9 4.33 3.81 29.12
N ILE A 10 3.63 2.70 28.91
CA ILE A 10 2.48 2.62 28.00
C ILE A 10 1.38 3.62 28.37
N LYS A 11 1.09 3.80 29.67
CA LYS A 11 0.08 4.76 30.14
C LYS A 11 0.40 6.20 29.72
N THR A 12 1.67 6.61 29.82
CA THR A 12 2.13 7.94 29.41
C THR A 12 1.96 8.15 27.91
N MET A 13 2.40 7.17 27.10
CA MET A 13 2.21 7.25 25.64
C MET A 13 0.72 7.24 25.25
N ALA A 14 -0.12 6.47 25.96
CA ALA A 14 -1.56 6.43 25.72
C ALA A 14 -2.23 7.78 25.98
N HIS A 15 -1.83 8.45 27.06
CA HIS A 15 -2.27 9.80 27.34
C HIS A 15 -1.87 10.80 26.24
N VAL A 16 -0.59 10.78 25.82
CA VAL A 16 -0.08 11.65 24.74
C VAL A 16 -0.81 11.41 23.41
N PHE A 17 -1.06 10.16 23.05
CA PHE A 17 -1.79 9.80 21.83
C PHE A 17 -3.32 9.86 21.97
N LYS A 18 -3.84 10.31 23.13
CA LYS A 18 -5.28 10.45 23.41
C LYS A 18 -6.07 9.15 23.18
N VAL A 19 -5.51 8.02 23.59
CA VAL A 19 -6.18 6.71 23.58
C VAL A 19 -6.17 6.08 24.98
N SER A 20 -7.08 5.16 25.27
CA SER A 20 -7.07 4.46 26.55
C SER A 20 -5.99 3.37 26.59
N ALA A 21 -5.33 3.23 27.75
CA ALA A 21 -4.36 2.14 27.95
C ALA A 21 -5.01 0.75 27.85
N SER A 22 -6.24 0.60 28.36
CA SER A 22 -7.04 -0.63 28.21
C SER A 22 -7.36 -0.91 26.74
N GLY A 23 -7.71 0.11 25.96
CA GLY A 23 -7.94 0.00 24.52
C GLY A 23 -6.69 -0.45 23.75
N TYR A 24 -5.51 0.06 24.12
CA TYR A 24 -4.25 -0.39 23.55
C TYR A 24 -4.01 -1.89 23.79
N TYR A 25 -4.17 -2.37 25.03
CA TYR A 25 -3.96 -3.79 25.34
C TYR A 25 -5.03 -4.69 24.71
N ALA A 26 -6.29 -4.25 24.70
CA ALA A 26 -7.37 -4.94 24.00
C ALA A 26 -7.06 -5.07 22.50
N TRP A 27 -6.60 -3.98 21.86
CA TRP A 27 -6.19 -4.02 20.46
C TRP A 27 -4.96 -4.92 20.23
N ARG A 28 -3.96 -4.86 21.10
CA ARG A 28 -2.73 -5.65 20.99
C ARG A 28 -3.00 -7.16 21.07
N GLY A 29 -3.96 -7.57 21.89
CA GLY A 29 -4.36 -8.97 22.03
C GLY A 29 -5.41 -9.45 21.03
N ARG A 30 -5.97 -8.57 20.18
CA ARG A 30 -7.01 -8.98 19.22
C ARG A 30 -6.41 -9.95 18.19
N PRO A 31 -7.04 -11.10 17.94
CA PRO A 31 -6.59 -12.01 16.90
C PRO A 31 -6.76 -11.36 15.51
N ALA A 32 -6.07 -11.92 14.52
CA ALA A 32 -6.26 -11.53 13.13
C ALA A 32 -7.75 -11.68 12.75
N SER A 33 -8.30 -10.66 12.08
CA SER A 33 -9.67 -10.74 11.59
C SER A 33 -9.79 -11.84 10.53
N ALA A 34 -10.99 -12.38 10.34
CA ALA A 34 -11.26 -13.38 9.29
C ALA A 34 -10.76 -12.91 7.90
N ARG A 35 -10.89 -11.61 7.61
CA ARG A 35 -10.36 -11.01 6.39
C ARG A 35 -8.83 -11.05 6.32
N ALA A 36 -8.15 -10.76 7.43
CA ALA A 36 -6.68 -10.80 7.48
C ALA A 36 -6.17 -12.23 7.29
N THR A 37 -6.82 -13.22 7.91
CA THR A 37 -6.50 -14.63 7.72
C THR A 37 -6.71 -15.07 6.26
N ALA A 38 -7.86 -14.73 5.67
CA ALA A 38 -8.13 -15.02 4.26
C ALA A 38 -7.14 -14.32 3.31
N ASP A 39 -6.74 -13.09 3.62
CA ASP A 39 -5.72 -12.35 2.86
C ASP A 39 -4.34 -13.04 2.95
N LEU A 40 -3.97 -13.61 4.10
CA LEU A 40 -2.73 -14.39 4.23
C LEU A 40 -2.76 -15.65 3.34
N ASP A 41 -3.88 -16.37 3.34
CA ASP A 41 -4.05 -17.58 2.52
C ASP A 41 -4.01 -17.28 1.02
N LEU A 42 -4.72 -16.23 0.61
CA LEU A 42 -4.67 -15.75 -0.77
C LEU A 42 -3.28 -15.29 -1.17
N THR A 43 -2.57 -14.60 -0.27
CA THR A 43 -1.19 -14.16 -0.52
C THR A 43 -0.25 -15.35 -0.74
N ARG A 44 -0.43 -16.45 0.02
CA ARG A 44 0.32 -17.70 -0.22
C ARG A 44 0.06 -18.25 -1.61
N ARG A 45 -1.21 -18.37 -2.03
CA ARG A 45 -1.56 -18.84 -3.39
C ARG A 45 -1.03 -17.91 -4.49
N ILE A 46 -1.13 -16.60 -4.30
CA ILE A 46 -0.55 -15.59 -5.22
C ILE A 46 0.94 -15.82 -5.39
N ARG A 47 1.69 -16.07 -4.31
CA ARG A 47 3.14 -16.36 -4.38
C ARG A 47 3.43 -17.62 -5.19
N THR A 48 2.66 -18.68 -4.99
CA THR A 48 2.79 -19.93 -5.75
C THR A 48 2.57 -19.71 -7.25
N ILE A 49 1.45 -19.07 -7.64
CA ILE A 49 1.14 -18.78 -9.04
C ILE A 49 2.22 -17.87 -9.65
N HIS A 50 2.64 -16.83 -8.92
CA HIS A 50 3.67 -15.92 -9.38
C HIS A 50 5.02 -16.63 -9.59
N ALA A 51 5.43 -17.51 -8.68
CA ALA A 51 6.64 -18.31 -8.82
C ALA A 51 6.55 -19.29 -10.00
N ALA A 52 5.42 -20.00 -10.15
CA ALA A 52 5.18 -20.91 -11.28
C ALA A 52 5.27 -20.19 -12.64
N SER A 53 4.83 -18.93 -12.69
CA SER A 53 4.95 -18.08 -13.90
C SER A 53 6.35 -17.51 -14.16
N ARG A 54 7.38 -17.96 -13.43
CA ARG A 54 8.74 -17.37 -13.42
C ARG A 54 8.71 -15.86 -13.15
N LYS A 55 7.87 -15.43 -12.21
CA LYS A 55 7.68 -14.03 -11.81
C LYS A 55 7.14 -13.11 -12.92
N THR A 56 6.62 -13.67 -14.00
CA THR A 56 6.11 -12.88 -15.14
C THR A 56 4.71 -12.34 -14.85
N TYR A 57 3.89 -13.07 -14.11
CA TYR A 57 2.48 -12.72 -13.94
C TYR A 57 2.29 -11.55 -12.97
N GLY A 58 1.61 -10.51 -13.46
CA GLY A 58 1.07 -9.42 -12.66
C GLY A 58 -0.37 -9.67 -12.22
N ALA A 59 -0.96 -8.71 -11.50
CA ALA A 59 -2.32 -8.83 -10.95
C ALA A 59 -3.40 -9.24 -11.96
N PRO A 60 -3.42 -8.78 -13.23
CA PRO A 60 -4.40 -9.23 -14.21
C PRO A 60 -4.34 -10.72 -14.52
N ARG A 61 -3.13 -11.28 -14.67
CA ARG A 61 -2.94 -12.69 -15.02
C ARG A 61 -3.20 -13.60 -13.82
N ILE A 62 -2.70 -13.21 -12.64
CA ILE A 62 -3.00 -13.95 -11.39
C ILE A 62 -4.51 -13.96 -11.09
N HIS A 63 -5.21 -12.86 -11.33
CA HIS A 63 -6.67 -12.84 -11.21
C HIS A 63 -7.37 -13.78 -12.20
N ALA A 64 -6.86 -13.89 -13.43
CA ALA A 64 -7.39 -14.82 -14.42
C ALA A 64 -7.19 -16.29 -13.99
N GLU A 65 -6.04 -16.63 -13.39
CA GLU A 65 -5.79 -17.96 -12.81
C GLU A 65 -6.80 -18.27 -11.71
N PHE A 66 -7.00 -17.35 -10.74
CA PHE A 66 -8.02 -17.56 -9.71
C PHE A 66 -9.43 -17.71 -10.27
N LYS A 67 -9.78 -16.97 -11.33
CA LYS A 67 -11.07 -17.12 -12.00
C LYS A 67 -11.20 -18.48 -12.68
N ALA A 68 -10.13 -18.99 -13.31
CA ALA A 68 -10.10 -20.32 -13.92
C ALA A 68 -10.22 -21.44 -12.87
N GLU A 69 -9.66 -21.23 -11.67
CA GLU A 69 -9.81 -22.12 -10.51
C GLU A 69 -11.18 -22.00 -9.81
N GLY A 70 -12.09 -21.14 -10.30
CA GLY A 70 -13.42 -20.92 -9.71
C GLY A 70 -13.42 -20.07 -8.43
N VAL A 71 -12.31 -19.42 -8.09
CA VAL A 71 -12.19 -18.56 -6.89
C VAL A 71 -12.65 -17.14 -7.21
N ALA A 72 -13.77 -16.72 -6.63
CA ALA A 72 -14.28 -15.36 -6.77
C ALA A 72 -13.44 -14.35 -5.96
N ILE A 73 -12.53 -13.65 -6.63
CA ILE A 73 -11.69 -12.59 -6.03
C ILE A 73 -11.69 -11.33 -6.90
N GLY A 74 -11.83 -10.16 -6.27
CA GLY A 74 -11.72 -8.89 -6.99
C GLY A 74 -10.29 -8.60 -7.46
N LYS A 75 -10.14 -8.17 -8.72
CA LYS A 75 -8.84 -7.76 -9.30
C LYS A 75 -8.04 -6.78 -8.44
N LYS A 76 -8.71 -5.80 -7.81
CA LYS A 76 -8.08 -4.82 -6.91
C LYS A 76 -7.57 -5.45 -5.62
N ARG A 77 -8.24 -6.49 -5.10
CA ARG A 77 -7.76 -7.27 -3.95
C ARG A 77 -6.48 -8.00 -4.29
N VAL A 78 -6.41 -8.66 -5.45
CA VAL A 78 -5.17 -9.29 -5.94
C VAL A 78 -4.04 -8.27 -6.05
N ALA A 79 -4.28 -7.13 -6.70
CA ALA A 79 -3.27 -6.09 -6.86
C ALA A 79 -2.74 -5.56 -5.51
N ARG A 80 -3.64 -5.29 -4.56
CA ARG A 80 -3.26 -4.86 -3.20
C ARG A 80 -2.40 -5.91 -2.51
N LEU A 81 -2.79 -7.19 -2.54
CA LEU A 81 -2.04 -8.27 -1.89
C LEU A 81 -0.68 -8.50 -2.55
N MET A 82 -0.60 -8.42 -3.87
CA MET A 82 0.68 -8.46 -4.59
C MET A 82 1.60 -7.31 -4.16
N SER A 83 1.07 -6.08 -4.11
CA SER A 83 1.85 -4.91 -3.68
C SER A 83 2.34 -5.05 -2.24
N ALA A 84 1.47 -5.47 -1.32
CA ALA A 84 1.84 -5.70 0.08
C ALA A 84 2.89 -6.80 0.24
N ALA A 85 2.90 -7.79 -0.67
CA ALA A 85 3.88 -8.87 -0.69
C ALA A 85 5.14 -8.54 -1.52
N GLY A 86 5.27 -7.34 -2.08
CA GLY A 86 6.40 -6.94 -2.91
C GLY A 86 6.49 -7.66 -4.27
N LEU A 87 5.38 -8.22 -4.75
CA LEU A 87 5.32 -8.98 -6.00
C LEU A 87 4.97 -8.07 -7.18
N VAL A 88 5.79 -8.13 -8.22
CA VAL A 88 5.61 -7.32 -9.44
C VAL A 88 5.66 -8.24 -10.64
N GLY A 89 4.66 -8.13 -11.51
CA GLY A 89 4.66 -8.85 -12.79
C GLY A 89 5.56 -8.18 -13.82
N ALA A 90 6.03 -8.95 -14.79
CA ALA A 90 6.77 -8.40 -15.91
C ALA A 90 5.88 -7.46 -16.73
N SER A 91 6.37 -6.25 -16.99
CA SER A 91 5.75 -5.26 -17.85
C SER A 91 6.74 -4.84 -18.93
N ARG A 92 6.33 -4.90 -20.20
CA ARG A 92 7.10 -4.33 -21.32
C ARG A 92 6.90 -2.83 -21.47
N ARG A 93 5.92 -2.25 -20.76
CA ARG A 93 5.67 -0.81 -20.79
C ARG A 93 6.85 -0.12 -20.12
N ARG A 94 7.58 0.69 -20.90
CA ARG A 94 8.61 1.57 -20.35
C ARG A 94 7.93 2.60 -19.45
N SER A 95 8.52 2.86 -18.28
CA SER A 95 8.16 4.04 -17.51
C SER A 95 8.55 5.27 -18.34
N VAL A 96 7.58 6.12 -18.66
CA VAL A 96 7.86 7.40 -19.29
C VAL A 96 8.33 8.34 -18.18
N THR A 97 9.59 8.74 -18.24
CA THR A 97 10.05 9.87 -17.44
C THR A 97 9.58 11.14 -18.14
N THR A 98 8.53 11.77 -17.62
CA THR A 98 8.09 13.09 -18.06
C THR A 98 9.19 14.13 -17.74
N THR A 99 9.14 15.29 -18.40
CA THR A 99 10.01 16.43 -18.11
C THR A 99 10.12 16.69 -16.61
N ARG A 100 11.29 16.40 -16.03
CA ARG A 100 11.61 16.74 -14.65
C ARG A 100 11.98 18.23 -14.66
N ARG A 101 11.16 19.06 -13.99
CA ARG A 101 11.47 20.49 -13.83
C ARG A 101 12.83 20.61 -13.14
N ASP A 102 13.72 21.35 -13.76
CA ASP A 102 14.95 21.82 -13.13
C ASP A 102 14.58 22.94 -12.13
N PRO A 103 14.87 22.78 -10.82
CA PRO A 103 14.60 23.79 -9.82
C PRO A 103 15.32 25.13 -10.09
N ASP A 104 16.50 25.07 -10.72
CA ASP A 104 17.34 26.23 -10.97
C ASP A 104 16.93 26.97 -12.24
N ASN A 105 16.08 26.36 -13.07
CA ASN A 105 15.61 26.97 -14.30
C ASN A 105 14.45 27.93 -14.01
N ARG A 106 14.64 29.20 -14.42
CA ARG A 106 13.65 30.26 -14.21
C ARG A 106 12.39 29.94 -15.03
N PRO A 107 11.17 30.01 -14.43
CA PRO A 107 9.93 29.90 -15.18
C PRO A 107 9.87 30.96 -16.28
N ALA A 108 9.24 30.64 -17.41
CA ALA A 108 8.94 31.63 -18.42
C ALA A 108 8.15 32.80 -17.79
N ASN A 109 8.43 34.02 -18.24
CA ASN A 109 7.73 35.20 -17.76
C ASN A 109 6.24 35.10 -18.08
N ASP A 110 5.38 35.48 -17.12
CA ASP A 110 3.95 35.56 -17.35
C ASP A 110 3.60 36.86 -18.11
N LEU A 111 3.51 36.74 -19.44
CA LEU A 111 3.20 37.86 -20.34
C LEU A 111 1.75 38.36 -20.19
N VAL A 112 0.88 37.58 -19.55
CA VAL A 112 -0.56 37.88 -19.42
C VAL A 112 -0.92 38.34 -18.00
N ARG A 113 0.07 38.45 -17.09
CA ARG A 113 -0.07 38.97 -15.72
C ARG A 113 -1.22 38.32 -14.94
N ARG A 114 -1.27 36.98 -14.92
CA ARG A 114 -2.29 36.23 -14.20
C ARG A 114 -2.09 36.34 -12.69
N ASN A 115 -3.20 36.52 -11.97
CA ASN A 115 -3.20 36.53 -10.51
C ASN A 115 -3.44 35.11 -9.98
N PHE A 116 -2.41 34.49 -9.39
CA PHE A 116 -2.49 33.17 -8.74
C PHE A 116 -2.57 33.26 -7.21
N PHE A 117 -2.82 34.45 -6.66
CA PHE A 117 -2.95 34.64 -5.21
C PHE A 117 -4.23 33.97 -4.70
N VAL A 118 -4.12 33.16 -3.65
CA VAL A 118 -5.25 32.55 -2.93
C VAL A 118 -5.00 32.69 -1.43
N GLU A 119 -6.00 33.13 -0.67
CA GLU A 119 -5.85 33.44 0.77
C GLU A 119 -5.69 32.18 1.63
N LYS A 120 -6.28 31.05 1.21
CA LYS A 120 -6.12 29.72 1.84
C LYS A 120 -6.18 28.62 0.77
N PRO A 121 -5.56 27.45 1.00
CA PRO A 121 -5.55 26.32 0.07
C PRO A 121 -6.93 25.75 -0.26
#